data_AF-A0A6L3ML78-F1
#
_entry.id   AF-A0A6L3ML78-F1
#
_cell.length_a   1.000
_cell.length_b   1.000
_cell.length_c   1.000
_cell.angle_alpha   90.00
_cell.angle_beta   90.00
_cell.angle_gamma   90.00
#
_symmetry.space_group_name_H-M   'P 1'
#
loop_
_entity.id
_entity.type
_entity.pdbx_description
1 polymer ?
#
loop_
_entity_poly.entity_id
_entity_poly.type
_entity_poly.pdbx_seq_one_letter_code
_entity_poly.pdbx_strand_id
1 'polypeptide(L)'
;PELRYRLTETGRAALPDALPARGAALRRLAQALADTDSLTLPDARVLHPKAAATLDDWAARGWVAIEEIGWTDAPVPKAVDNLSTTSGRTVPPALTDQQAEALDAIRAARGFAPFLLHGVTGSGKTEVYLHALAALLDARPDAQALVLVPEINLTPQFEAAFRARFAGTLADDAIVTLHSGLAEGERARNWLAAHTGRARIV
;
A
#
# COMPACT_ATOMS: atom_id res chain seq x y z
N PRO A 1 -0.41 12.26 -7.26
CA PRO A 1 -1.61 11.92 -8.05
C PRO A 1 -1.45 10.56 -8.75
N GLU A 2 -2.40 9.66 -8.53
CA GLU A 2 -2.49 8.37 -9.25
C GLU A 2 -3.57 8.50 -10.33
N LEU A 3 -3.24 8.13 -11.58
CA LEU A 3 -4.21 8.10 -12.67
C LEU A 3 -5.01 6.80 -12.61
N ARG A 4 -6.34 6.94 -12.53
CA ARG A 4 -7.28 5.83 -12.51
C ARG A 4 -8.18 5.87 -13.74
N TYR A 5 -8.35 4.70 -14.35
CA TYR A 5 -9.16 4.49 -15.53
C TYR A 5 -10.48 3.86 -15.11
N ARG A 6 -11.59 4.56 -15.34
CA ARG A 6 -12.93 4.08 -15.03
C ARG A 6 -13.73 3.86 -16.30
N LEU A 7 -14.51 2.78 -16.34
CA LEU A 7 -15.44 2.55 -17.44
C LEU A 7 -16.61 3.55 -17.36
N THR A 8 -16.85 4.29 -18.44
CA THR A 8 -18.02 5.18 -18.55
C THR A 8 -19.27 4.37 -18.88
N GLU A 9 -20.46 4.96 -18.69
CA GLU A 9 -21.71 4.36 -19.12
C GLU A 9 -21.72 4.13 -20.65
N THR A 10 -21.19 5.07 -21.41
CA THR A 10 -21.01 4.95 -22.87
C THR A 10 -20.07 3.80 -23.24
N GLY A 11 -18.96 3.64 -22.53
CA GLY A 11 -18.03 2.52 -22.73
C GLY A 11 -18.64 1.17 -22.39
N ARG A 12 -19.43 1.11 -21.31
CA ARG A 12 -20.12 -0.12 -20.88
C ARG A 12 -21.10 -0.63 -21.94
N ALA A 13 -21.79 0.28 -22.63
CA ALA A 13 -22.67 -0.07 -23.74
C ALA A 13 -21.89 -0.43 -25.03
N ALA A 14 -20.80 0.27 -25.34
CA ALA A 14 -20.11 0.15 -26.63
C ALA A 14 -19.07 -1.00 -26.71
N LEU A 15 -18.34 -1.29 -25.63
CA LEU A 15 -17.23 -2.24 -25.65
C LEU A 15 -17.62 -3.70 -25.99
N PRO A 16 -18.76 -4.26 -25.53
CA PRO A 16 -19.12 -5.64 -25.85
C PRO A 16 -19.17 -5.94 -27.36
N ASP A 17 -19.70 -4.97 -28.13
CA ASP A 17 -19.89 -5.07 -29.58
C ASP A 17 -18.70 -4.54 -30.39
N ALA A 18 -18.01 -3.50 -29.89
CA ALA A 18 -16.87 -2.91 -30.58
C ALA A 18 -15.61 -3.79 -30.55
N LEU A 19 -15.50 -4.72 -29.60
CA LEU A 19 -14.31 -5.55 -29.43
C LEU A 19 -14.34 -6.82 -30.29
N PRO A 20 -13.24 -7.16 -30.98
CA PRO A 20 -13.19 -8.36 -31.82
C PRO A 20 -13.45 -9.63 -31.00
N ALA A 21 -14.22 -10.56 -31.56
CA ALA A 21 -14.61 -11.80 -30.88
C ALA A 21 -13.40 -12.65 -30.43
N ARG A 22 -12.29 -12.60 -31.18
CA ARG A 22 -11.03 -13.32 -30.87
C ARG A 22 -10.02 -12.49 -30.07
N GLY A 23 -10.36 -11.26 -29.66
CA GLY A 23 -9.49 -10.35 -28.91
C GLY A 23 -9.46 -10.62 -27.41
N ALA A 24 -8.98 -11.79 -26.98
CA ALA A 24 -9.08 -12.25 -25.59
C ALA A 24 -8.43 -11.30 -24.56
N ALA A 25 -7.32 -10.62 -24.90
CA ALA A 25 -6.68 -9.65 -24.00
C ALA A 25 -7.49 -8.34 -23.87
N LEU A 26 -8.05 -7.84 -24.98
CA LEU A 26 -8.90 -6.64 -24.98
C LEU A 26 -10.19 -6.88 -24.19
N ARG A 27 -10.81 -8.06 -24.39
CA ARG A 27 -12.02 -8.44 -23.65
C ARG A 27 -11.75 -8.63 -22.16
N ARG A 28 -10.59 -9.18 -21.77
CA ARG A 28 -10.17 -9.24 -20.35
C ARG A 28 -9.99 -7.86 -19.74
N LEU A 29 -9.35 -6.93 -20.45
CA LEU A 29 -9.18 -5.56 -19.97
C LEU A 29 -10.55 -4.85 -19.81
N ALA A 30 -11.44 -4.99 -20.78
CA ALA A 30 -12.80 -4.43 -20.71
C ALA A 30 -13.62 -5.05 -19.57
N GLN A 31 -13.52 -6.36 -19.37
CA GLN A 31 -14.20 -7.07 -18.29
C GLN A 31 -13.70 -6.60 -16.92
N ALA A 32 -12.38 -6.48 -16.73
CA ALA A 32 -11.82 -5.98 -15.49
C ALA A 32 -12.28 -4.55 -15.16
N LEU A 33 -12.36 -3.67 -16.16
CA LEU A 33 -12.93 -2.33 -16.01
C LEU A 33 -14.44 -2.33 -15.72
N ALA A 34 -15.16 -3.37 -16.13
CA ALA A 34 -16.58 -3.52 -15.85
C ALA A 34 -16.86 -4.05 -14.43
N ASP A 35 -15.96 -4.91 -13.93
CA ASP A 35 -16.04 -5.60 -12.64
C ASP A 35 -15.45 -4.78 -11.47
N THR A 36 -14.63 -3.77 -11.77
CA THR A 36 -13.99 -2.90 -10.78
C THR A 36 -14.37 -1.44 -10.98
N ASP A 37 -14.34 -0.64 -9.90
CA ASP A 37 -14.69 0.79 -9.97
C ASP A 37 -13.69 1.61 -10.80
N SER A 38 -12.42 1.19 -10.83
CA SER A 38 -11.36 1.76 -11.64
C SER A 38 -10.12 0.85 -11.65
N LEU A 39 -9.30 0.96 -12.69
CA LEU A 39 -7.99 0.30 -12.77
C LEU A 39 -6.86 1.32 -12.79
N THR A 40 -5.71 0.93 -12.26
CA THR A 40 -4.44 1.64 -12.46
C THR A 40 -3.79 1.20 -13.77
N LEU A 41 -2.89 2.00 -14.35
CA LEU A 41 -2.16 1.59 -15.55
C LEU A 41 -1.32 0.31 -15.34
N PRO A 42 -0.62 0.12 -14.20
CA PRO A 42 0.06 -1.14 -13.89
C PRO A 42 -0.87 -2.36 -13.93
N ASP A 43 -2.03 -2.30 -13.27
CA ASP A 43 -2.99 -3.42 -13.23
C ASP A 43 -3.53 -3.72 -14.64
N ALA A 44 -3.83 -2.68 -15.41
CA ALA A 44 -4.28 -2.83 -16.79
C ALA A 44 -3.21 -3.50 -17.68
N ARG A 45 -1.91 -3.24 -17.45
CA ARG A 45 -0.80 -3.86 -18.19
C ARG A 45 -0.66 -5.36 -17.92
N VAL A 46 -1.01 -5.83 -16.73
CA VAL A 46 -1.07 -7.27 -16.41
C VAL A 46 -2.10 -7.98 -17.30
N LEU A 47 -3.22 -7.31 -17.59
CA LEU A 47 -4.32 -7.85 -18.39
C LEU A 47 -4.07 -7.72 -19.90
N HIS A 48 -3.48 -6.60 -20.32
CA HIS A 48 -3.17 -6.31 -21.72
C HIS A 48 -1.81 -5.59 -21.89
N PRO A 49 -0.83 -6.18 -22.61
CA PRO A 49 0.48 -5.57 -22.79
C PRO A 49 0.49 -4.17 -23.42
N LYS A 50 -0.52 -3.85 -24.25
CA LYS A 50 -0.68 -2.53 -24.89
C LYS A 50 -1.74 -1.66 -24.20
N ALA A 51 -2.05 -1.94 -22.93
CA ALA A 51 -3.11 -1.27 -22.17
C ALA A 51 -3.02 0.25 -22.22
N ALA A 52 -1.83 0.86 -22.15
CA ALA A 52 -1.68 2.31 -22.23
C ALA A 52 -2.32 2.90 -23.50
N ALA A 53 -1.87 2.45 -24.67
CA ALA A 53 -2.40 2.92 -25.95
C ALA A 53 -3.88 2.55 -26.15
N THR A 54 -4.31 1.40 -25.63
CA THR A 54 -5.72 0.99 -25.68
C THR A 54 -6.62 1.88 -24.83
N LEU A 55 -6.19 2.19 -23.60
CA LEU A 55 -6.94 3.04 -22.68
C LEU A 55 -6.97 4.49 -23.18
N ASP A 56 -5.88 4.98 -23.80
CA ASP A 56 -5.85 6.29 -24.45
C ASP A 56 -6.84 6.36 -25.63
N ASP A 57 -6.89 5.33 -26.49
CA ASP A 57 -7.87 5.23 -27.57
C ASP A 57 -9.30 5.15 -27.04
N TRP A 58 -9.54 4.37 -25.98
CA TRP A 58 -10.87 4.28 -25.36
C TRP A 58 -11.27 5.58 -24.65
N ALA A 59 -10.33 6.30 -24.05
CA ALA A 59 -10.58 7.60 -23.46
C ALA A 59 -10.91 8.66 -24.53
N ALA A 60 -10.19 8.67 -25.65
CA ALA A 60 -10.48 9.54 -26.79
C ALA A 60 -11.88 9.29 -27.39
N ARG A 61 -12.39 8.06 -27.28
CA ARG A 61 -13.75 7.67 -27.70
C ARG A 61 -14.82 7.90 -26.61
N GLY A 62 -14.43 8.39 -25.44
CA GLY A 62 -15.32 8.58 -24.29
C GLY A 62 -15.77 7.27 -23.61
N TRP A 63 -15.13 6.14 -23.92
CA TRP A 63 -15.45 4.83 -23.32
C TRP A 63 -14.81 4.64 -21.95
N VAL A 64 -13.70 5.33 -21.70
CA VAL A 64 -12.99 5.32 -20.42
C VAL A 64 -12.79 6.76 -19.95
N ALA A 65 -13.07 7.03 -18.67
CA ALA A 65 -12.71 8.28 -18.02
C ALA A 65 -11.37 8.12 -17.31
N ILE A 66 -10.54 9.16 -17.37
CA ILE A 66 -9.28 9.25 -16.64
C ILE A 66 -9.49 10.21 -15.48
N GLU A 67 -9.41 9.69 -14.26
CA GLU A 67 -9.53 10.46 -13.04
C GLU A 67 -8.16 10.55 -12.37
N GLU A 68 -7.75 11.77 -12.04
CA GLU A 68 -6.56 12.02 -11.24
C GLU A 68 -6.97 12.03 -9.77
N ILE A 69 -6.72 10.92 -9.08
CA ILE A 69 -7.07 10.82 -7.66
C ILE A 69 -5.87 11.35 -6.85
N GLY A 70 -6.13 12.42 -6.10
CA GLY A 70 -5.26 12.88 -5.03
C GLY A 70 -5.15 11.80 -3.94
N TRP A 71 -4.03 11.74 -3.23
CA TRP A 71 -3.71 10.68 -2.27
C TRP A 71 -4.69 10.57 -1.06
N THR A 72 -5.79 11.30 -1.04
CA THR A 72 -6.78 11.33 0.05
C THR A 72 -7.99 10.44 -0.13
N ASP A 73 -8.28 9.90 -1.33
CA ASP A 73 -9.58 9.28 -1.62
C ASP A 73 -9.55 7.80 -2.05
N ALA A 74 -8.44 7.08 -1.88
CA ALA A 74 -8.44 5.63 -2.06
C ALA A 74 -9.14 4.95 -0.85
N PRO A 75 -10.26 4.22 -1.05
CA PRO A 75 -10.84 3.44 0.03
C PRO A 75 -9.84 2.36 0.43
N VAL A 76 -9.35 2.44 1.66
CA VAL A 76 -8.55 1.39 2.29
C VAL A 76 -9.36 0.08 2.18
N PRO A 77 -8.81 -1.01 1.60
CA PRO A 77 -9.45 -2.32 1.65
C PRO A 77 -9.74 -2.65 3.12
N LYS A 78 -10.96 -3.14 3.41
CA LYS A 78 -11.47 -3.38 4.77
C LYS A 78 -10.37 -3.85 5.72
N ALA A 79 -10.22 -3.10 6.80
CA ALA A 79 -9.32 -3.42 7.90
C ALA A 79 -9.45 -4.89 8.29
N VAL A 80 -8.32 -5.58 8.43
CA VAL A 80 -8.27 -6.81 9.23
C VAL A 80 -8.67 -6.43 10.66
N ASP A 81 -9.63 -7.17 11.21
CA ASP A 81 -10.31 -6.96 12.51
C ASP A 81 -9.39 -7.00 13.76
N ASN A 82 -8.07 -6.84 13.60
CA ASN A 82 -7.09 -6.98 14.68
C ASN A 82 -6.81 -5.64 15.40
N LEU A 83 -7.40 -4.54 14.93
CA LEU A 83 -7.25 -3.20 15.50
C LEU A 83 -8.63 -2.72 15.97
N SER A 84 -8.86 -2.71 17.29
CA SER A 84 -10.03 -2.03 17.85
C SER A 84 -9.96 -0.55 17.47
N THR A 85 -10.81 -0.13 16.54
CA THR A 85 -10.95 1.25 16.10
C THR A 85 -11.95 1.94 17.01
N THR A 86 -11.45 2.82 17.88
CA THR A 86 -12.33 3.75 18.61
C THR A 86 -11.92 5.16 18.20
N SER A 87 -12.73 5.81 17.37
CA SER A 87 -12.60 7.23 17.01
C SER A 87 -11.30 7.62 16.28
N GLY A 88 -10.94 6.91 15.20
CA GLY A 88 -9.84 7.32 14.30
C GLY A 88 -8.41 7.19 14.86
N ARG A 89 -8.26 6.85 16.15
CA ARG A 89 -7.01 6.42 16.76
C ARG A 89 -7.08 4.92 16.96
N THR A 90 -6.17 4.18 16.34
CA THR A 90 -5.97 2.78 16.73
C THR A 90 -5.30 2.79 18.10
N VAL A 91 -5.96 2.26 19.12
CA VAL A 91 -5.30 2.02 20.40
C VAL A 91 -4.45 0.77 20.21
N PRO A 92 -3.12 0.82 20.44
CA PRO A 92 -2.29 -0.37 20.36
C PRO A 92 -2.82 -1.44 21.33
N PRO A 93 -2.94 -2.71 20.90
CA PRO A 93 -3.37 -3.77 21.79
C PRO A 93 -2.40 -3.91 22.96
N ALA A 94 -2.90 -4.36 24.11
CA ALA A 94 -2.04 -4.70 25.23
C ALA A 94 -1.13 -5.86 24.84
N LEU A 95 0.18 -5.71 25.10
CA LEU A 95 1.15 -6.77 24.86
C LEU A 95 0.95 -7.92 25.85
N THR A 96 1.19 -9.15 25.39
CA THR A 96 1.35 -10.29 26.30
C THR A 96 2.67 -10.19 27.06
N ASP A 97 2.80 -10.92 28.17
CA ASP A 97 4.04 -10.93 28.96
C ASP A 97 5.28 -11.29 28.11
N GLN A 98 5.15 -12.27 27.21
CA GLN A 98 6.23 -12.67 26.31
C GLN A 98 6.58 -11.59 25.27
N GLN A 99 5.59 -10.84 24.79
CA GLN A 99 5.82 -9.74 23.86
C GLN A 99 6.45 -8.53 24.56
N ALA A 100 6.03 -8.24 25.79
CA ALA A 100 6.62 -7.22 26.64
C ALA A 100 8.08 -7.54 26.97
N GLU A 101 8.38 -8.78 27.36
CA GLU A 101 9.75 -9.25 27.59
C GLU A 101 10.63 -9.08 26.35
N ALA A 102 10.13 -9.46 25.17
CA ALA A 102 10.84 -9.27 23.91
C ALA A 102 11.11 -7.78 23.61
N LEU A 103 10.13 -6.91 23.85
CA LEU A 103 10.27 -5.47 23.65
C LEU A 103 11.28 -4.86 24.63
N ASP A 104 11.26 -5.29 25.89
CA ASP A 104 12.19 -4.82 26.92
C ASP A 104 13.63 -5.23 26.60
N ALA A 105 13.85 -6.45 26.08
CA ALA A 105 15.15 -6.89 25.59
C ALA A 105 15.67 -5.99 24.44
N ILE A 106 14.79 -5.60 23.51
CA ILE A 106 15.14 -4.66 22.42
C ILE A 106 15.47 -3.26 22.99
N ARG A 107 14.69 -2.76 23.96
CA ARG A 107 14.90 -1.43 24.56
C ARG A 107 16.17 -1.35 25.41
N ALA A 108 16.55 -2.43 26.08
CA ALA A 108 17.74 -2.49 26.91
C ALA A 108 19.04 -2.55 26.09
N ALA A 109 18.96 -2.85 24.80
CA ALA A 109 20.11 -2.94 23.91
C ALA A 109 20.86 -1.61 23.82
N ARG A 110 22.19 -1.68 23.85
CA ARG A 110 23.07 -0.52 23.64
C ARG A 110 23.93 -0.76 22.40
N GLY A 111 24.00 0.25 21.54
CA GLY A 111 24.70 0.13 20.26
C GLY A 111 23.99 -0.84 19.30
N PHE A 112 24.75 -1.44 18.39
CA PHE A 112 24.22 -2.43 17.46
C PHE A 112 23.99 -3.78 18.16
N ALA A 113 22.79 -4.33 18.02
CA ALA A 113 22.42 -5.62 18.57
C ALA A 113 21.48 -6.38 17.60
N PRO A 114 21.85 -7.58 17.14
CA PRO A 114 20.97 -8.42 16.34
C PRO A 114 20.01 -9.19 17.24
N PHE A 115 18.73 -9.24 16.85
CA PHE A 115 17.69 -9.99 17.55
C PHE A 115 16.99 -10.95 16.59
N LEU A 116 16.67 -12.14 17.08
CA LEU A 116 15.73 -13.06 16.44
C LEU A 116 14.47 -13.14 17.28
N LEU A 117 13.37 -12.57 16.79
CA LEU A 117 12.06 -12.74 17.40
C LEU A 117 11.41 -14.02 16.89
N HIS A 118 11.61 -15.13 17.60
CA HIS A 118 11.04 -16.42 17.24
C HIS A 118 9.63 -16.58 17.80
N GLY A 119 8.70 -17.02 16.94
CA GLY A 119 7.32 -17.30 17.34
C GLY A 119 6.49 -17.83 16.17
N VAL A 120 5.47 -18.62 16.46
CA VAL A 120 4.55 -19.15 15.44
C VAL A 120 3.71 -18.04 14.78
N THR A 121 3.11 -18.31 13.62
CA THR A 121 2.15 -17.38 13.01
C THR A 121 0.99 -17.10 13.98
N GLY A 122 0.53 -15.86 14.05
CA GLY A 122 -0.52 -15.45 14.99
C GLY A 122 -0.04 -15.13 16.41
N SER A 123 1.23 -15.37 16.76
CA SER A 123 1.79 -15.00 18.08
C SER A 123 1.97 -13.49 18.30
N GLY A 124 1.56 -12.65 17.35
CA GLY A 124 1.66 -11.19 17.43
C GLY A 124 3.08 -10.61 17.28
N LYS A 125 3.98 -11.27 16.54
CA LYS A 125 5.33 -10.71 16.24
C LYS A 125 5.27 -9.30 15.63
N THR A 126 4.28 -9.05 14.76
CA THR A 126 4.05 -7.74 14.16
C THR A 126 3.82 -6.65 15.22
N GLU A 127 3.14 -6.98 16.32
CA GLU A 127 2.93 -6.01 17.42
C GLU A 127 4.24 -5.64 18.10
N VAL A 128 5.13 -6.60 18.34
CA VAL A 128 6.46 -6.31 18.90
C VAL A 128 7.23 -5.35 17.99
N TYR A 129 7.17 -5.55 16.66
CA TYR A 129 7.81 -4.63 15.71
C TYR A 129 7.21 -3.23 15.77
N LEU A 130 5.88 -3.12 15.73
CA LEU A 130 5.18 -1.84 15.77
C LEU A 130 5.44 -1.07 17.08
N HIS A 131 5.46 -1.76 18.22
CA HIS A 131 5.81 -1.14 19.50
C HIS A 131 7.27 -0.71 19.57
N ALA A 132 8.20 -1.50 19.01
CA ALA A 132 9.61 -1.13 18.95
C ALA A 132 9.84 0.10 18.05
N LEU A 133 9.17 0.16 16.90
CA LEU A 133 9.17 1.30 15.99
C LEU A 133 8.60 2.57 16.65
N ALA A 134 7.45 2.46 17.30
CA ALA A 134 6.85 3.60 18.01
C ALA A 134 7.79 4.13 19.10
N ALA A 135 8.40 3.25 19.88
CA ALA A 135 9.39 3.62 20.89
C ALA A 135 10.62 4.31 20.30
N LEU A 136 11.11 3.82 19.16
CA LEU A 136 12.24 4.38 18.45
C LEU A 136 11.95 5.81 17.97
N LEU A 137 10.80 6.00 17.31
CA LEU A 137 10.41 7.28 16.70
C LEU A 137 10.07 8.34 17.76
N ASP A 138 9.50 7.93 18.89
CA ASP A 138 9.23 8.80 20.05
C ASP A 138 10.53 9.24 20.73
N ALA A 139 11.48 8.32 20.94
CA ALA A 139 12.76 8.62 21.58
C ALA A 139 13.73 9.40 20.67
N ARG A 140 13.62 9.25 19.34
CA ARG A 140 14.52 9.86 18.35
C ARG A 140 13.71 10.52 17.22
N PRO A 141 13.46 11.84 17.30
CA PRO A 141 12.67 12.58 16.32
C PRO A 141 13.24 12.61 14.90
N ASP A 142 14.49 12.20 14.69
CA ASP A 142 15.18 12.12 13.40
C ASP A 142 15.41 10.67 12.94
N ALA A 143 15.04 9.67 13.74
CA ALA A 143 15.24 8.27 13.37
C ALA A 143 14.33 7.85 12.20
N GLN A 144 14.90 7.03 11.33
CA GLN A 144 14.18 6.29 10.29
C GLN A 144 14.25 4.79 10.57
N ALA A 145 13.26 4.05 10.07
CA ALA A 145 13.25 2.59 10.14
C ALA A 145 13.02 1.97 8.76
N LEU A 146 13.73 0.87 8.50
CA LEU A 146 13.61 0.07 7.29
C LEU A 146 12.96 -1.27 7.63
N VAL A 147 11.85 -1.60 6.97
CA VAL A 147 11.11 -2.84 7.15
C VAL A 147 11.15 -3.64 5.86
N LEU A 148 11.90 -4.72 5.86
CA LEU A 148 12.02 -5.61 4.69
C LEU A 148 10.99 -6.73 4.79
N VAL A 149 10.17 -6.87 3.76
CA VAL A 149 9.17 -7.94 3.63
C VAL A 149 9.51 -8.85 2.44
N PRO A 150 9.23 -10.17 2.54
CA PRO A 150 9.67 -11.14 1.53
C PRO A 150 8.89 -11.09 0.21
N GLU A 151 7.64 -10.59 0.19
CA GLU A 151 6.78 -10.64 -0.99
C GLU A 151 6.01 -9.34 -1.19
N ILE A 152 5.97 -8.85 -2.45
CA ILE A 152 5.29 -7.60 -2.83
C ILE A 152 3.81 -7.64 -2.45
N ASN A 153 3.14 -8.80 -2.61
CA ASN A 153 1.72 -8.96 -2.31
C ASN A 153 1.37 -8.78 -0.83
N LEU A 154 2.34 -8.90 0.07
CA LEU A 154 2.16 -8.64 1.50
C LEU A 154 2.35 -7.16 1.86
N THR A 155 2.94 -6.37 0.96
CA THR A 155 3.22 -4.94 1.19
C THR A 155 1.95 -4.14 1.50
N PRO A 156 0.82 -4.28 0.78
CA PRO A 156 -0.38 -3.50 1.10
C PRO A 156 -0.95 -3.82 2.48
N GLN A 157 -0.90 -5.10 2.90
CA GLN A 157 -1.41 -5.52 4.21
C GLN A 157 -0.52 -5.00 5.35
N PHE A 158 0.80 -5.12 5.20
CA PHE A 158 1.74 -4.57 6.18
C PHE A 158 1.66 -3.05 6.22
N GLU A 159 1.67 -2.39 5.07
CA GLU A 159 1.55 -0.95 4.96
C GLU A 159 0.28 -0.43 5.64
N ALA A 160 -0.87 -1.06 5.41
CA ALA A 160 -2.12 -0.70 6.06
C ALA A 160 -2.02 -0.79 7.59
N ALA A 161 -1.42 -1.87 8.13
CA ALA A 161 -1.22 -2.01 9.57
C ALA A 161 -0.33 -0.91 10.16
N PHE A 162 0.72 -0.53 9.43
CA PHE A 162 1.63 0.55 9.84
C PHE A 162 0.94 1.92 9.78
N ARG A 163 0.29 2.25 8.65
CA ARG A 163 -0.47 3.49 8.51
C ARG A 163 -1.55 3.62 9.59
N ALA A 164 -2.27 2.53 9.87
CA ALA A 164 -3.27 2.51 10.93
C ALA A 164 -2.65 2.73 12.32
N ARG A 165 -1.49 2.12 12.62
CA ARG A 165 -0.76 2.28 13.90
C ARG A 165 -0.28 3.71 14.11
N PHE A 166 0.23 4.35 13.06
CA PHE A 166 0.87 5.66 13.15
C PHE A 166 -0.03 6.84 12.75
N ALA A 167 -1.30 6.57 12.41
CA ALA A 167 -2.30 7.58 12.13
C ALA A 167 -2.38 8.63 13.25
N GLY A 168 -2.26 9.91 12.89
CA GLY A 168 -2.26 11.02 13.84
C GLY A 168 -0.98 11.20 14.67
N THR A 169 0.03 10.35 14.48
CA THR A 169 1.37 10.51 15.09
C THR A 169 2.44 10.86 14.05
N LEU A 170 2.33 10.28 12.85
CA LEU A 170 3.17 10.61 11.71
C LEU A 170 2.34 11.31 10.63
N ALA A 171 2.99 12.12 9.80
CA ALA A 171 2.38 12.63 8.58
C ALA A 171 2.06 11.46 7.62
N ASP A 172 1.02 11.59 6.80
CA ASP A 172 0.57 10.51 5.90
C ASP A 172 1.65 10.09 4.89
N ASP A 173 2.56 10.99 4.53
CA ASP A 173 3.67 10.76 3.60
C ASP A 173 4.98 10.37 4.30
N ALA A 174 4.97 10.21 5.62
CA ALA A 174 6.12 9.74 6.39
C ALA A 174 6.32 8.22 6.33
N ILE A 175 5.38 7.48 5.74
CA ILE A 175 5.49 6.04 5.48
C ILE A 175 5.47 5.85 3.96
N VAL A 176 6.53 5.28 3.42
CA VAL A 176 6.68 5.02 1.98
C VAL A 176 7.03 3.56 1.76
N THR A 177 6.77 3.05 0.56
CA THR A 177 7.13 1.69 0.16
C THR A 177 8.03 1.72 -1.07
N LEU A 178 8.87 0.70 -1.22
CA LEU A 178 9.75 0.53 -2.39
C LEU A 178 9.65 -0.91 -2.89
N HIS A 179 9.07 -1.11 -4.07
CA HIS A 179 9.02 -2.40 -4.74
C HIS A 179 9.06 -2.27 -6.26
N SER A 180 9.29 -3.38 -6.96
CA SER A 180 9.41 -3.41 -8.43
C SER A 180 8.12 -3.07 -9.17
N GLY A 181 6.96 -3.26 -8.52
CA GLY A 181 5.66 -2.89 -9.07
C GLY A 181 5.35 -1.39 -9.12
N LEU A 182 6.15 -0.54 -8.47
CA LEU A 182 5.91 0.92 -8.47
C LEU A 182 6.26 1.55 -9.82
N ALA A 183 5.51 2.58 -10.20
CA ALA A 183 5.89 3.43 -11.32
C ALA A 183 7.23 4.13 -11.03
N GLU A 184 8.05 4.38 -12.06
CA GLU A 184 9.40 4.91 -11.87
C GLU A 184 9.43 6.27 -11.14
N GLY A 185 8.52 7.17 -11.50
CA GLY A 185 8.39 8.47 -10.82
C GLY A 185 7.95 8.35 -9.36
N GLU A 186 7.13 7.35 -9.03
CA GLU A 186 6.73 7.09 -7.65
C GLU A 186 7.88 6.50 -6.83
N ARG A 187 8.57 5.50 -7.39
CA ARG A 187 9.78 4.94 -6.79
C ARG A 187 10.84 6.01 -6.53
N ALA A 188 11.03 6.94 -7.48
CA ALA A 188 11.97 8.06 -7.32
C ALA A 188 11.54 9.02 -6.20
N ARG A 189 10.25 9.35 -6.10
CA ARG A 189 9.72 10.18 -4.99
C ARG A 189 9.91 9.49 -3.63
N ASN A 190 9.58 8.21 -3.54
CA ASN A 190 9.71 7.45 -2.28
C ASN A 190 11.18 7.31 -1.88
N TRP A 191 12.07 7.06 -2.85
CA TRP A 191 13.51 7.05 -2.63
C TRP A 191 14.02 8.41 -2.14
N LEU A 192 13.59 9.51 -2.75
CA LEU A 192 13.99 10.85 -2.33
C LEU A 192 13.48 11.17 -0.92
N ALA A 193 12.24 10.79 -0.59
CA ALA A 193 11.68 10.95 0.74
C ALA A 193 12.48 10.17 1.80
N ALA A 194 12.89 8.94 1.49
CA ALA A 194 13.79 8.15 2.34
C ALA A 194 15.16 8.80 2.47
N HIS A 195 15.78 9.21 1.35
CA HIS A 195 17.11 9.81 1.33
C HIS A 195 17.19 11.15 2.08
N THR A 196 16.11 11.93 2.09
CA THR A 196 16.03 13.25 2.75
C THR A 196 15.52 13.19 4.19
N GLY A 197 15.21 12.01 4.72
CA GLY A 197 14.67 11.86 6.08
C GLY A 197 13.18 12.20 6.22
N ARG A 198 12.49 12.58 5.14
CA ARG A 198 11.05 12.86 5.14
C ARG A 198 10.23 11.60 5.44
N ALA A 199 10.61 10.48 4.83
CA ALA A 199 10.04 9.19 5.19
C ALA A 199 10.67 8.70 6.51
N ARG A 200 9.84 8.44 7.51
CA ARG A 200 10.21 7.90 8.82
C ARG A 200 10.22 6.38 8.84
N ILE A 201 9.40 5.76 8.00
CA ILE A 201 9.34 4.31 7.80
C ILE A 201 9.39 4.01 6.30
N VAL A 202 10.26 3.07 5.91
CA VAL A 202 10.50 2.62 4.52
C VAL A 202 10.31 1.12 4.42
#